data_AF-A0A1S7QQE2-F1
#
_entry.id   AF-A0A1S7QQE2-F1
#
_cell.length_a   1.000
_cell.length_b   1.000
_cell.length_c   1.000
_cell.angle_alpha   90.00
_cell.angle_beta   90.00
_cell.angle_gamma   90.00
#
_symmetry.space_group_name_H-M   'P 1'
#
loop_
_entity.id
_entity.type
_entity.pdbx_description
1 polymer ?
#
loop_
_entity_poly.entity_id
_entity_poly.type
_entity_poly.pdbx_seq_one_letter_code
_entity_poly.pdbx_strand_id
1 'polypeptide(L)' 'MVTSTLVSILITFLVIVLVLWLIARLPVGGGAKQIAQVIVIIIGIISLLKYLAVF' A
#
# COMPACT_ATOMS: atom_id res chain seq x y z
N MET A 1 15.92 -13.52 17.33
CA MET A 1 14.55 -13.58 16.74
C MET A 1 13.97 -12.18 16.49
N VAL A 2 14.16 -11.19 17.38
CA VAL A 2 13.64 -9.81 17.24
C VAL A 2 14.37 -8.98 16.17
N THR A 3 15.67 -9.19 15.97
CA THR A 3 16.51 -8.47 15.01
C THR A 3 16.06 -8.71 13.56
N SER A 4 15.71 -9.95 13.22
CA SER A 4 15.17 -10.33 11.92
C SER A 4 13.81 -9.70 11.62
N THR A 5 12.97 -9.51 12.64
CA THR A 5 11.66 -8.85 12.49
C THR A 5 11.80 -7.36 12.23
N LEU A 6 12.71 -6.68 12.93
CA LEU A 6 13.03 -5.26 12.70
C LEU A 6 13.56 -5.01 11.29
N VAL A 7 14.47 -5.87 10.82
CA VAL A 7 15.02 -5.79 9.45
C VAL A 7 13.92 -6.00 8.41
N SER A 8 13.02 -6.96 8.62
CA SER A 8 11.88 -7.19 7.72
C SER A 8 10.95 -5.98 7.63
N ILE A 9 10.62 -5.36 8.77
CA ILE A 9 9.80 -4.15 8.83
C ILE A 9 10.49 -2.99 8.10
N LEU A 10 11.81 -2.82 8.31
CA LEU A 10 12.60 -1.76 7.68
C LEU A 10 12.65 -1.93 6.15
N ILE A 11 12.88 -3.16 5.67
CA ILE A 11 12.88 -3.48 4.24
C ILE A 11 11.49 -3.26 3.64
N THR A 12 10.43 -3.71 4.33
CA THR A 12 9.05 -3.52 3.87
C THR A 12 8.71 -2.04 3.76
N PHE A 13 9.09 -1.23 4.76
CA PHE A 13 8.92 0.21 4.75
C PHE A 13 9.67 0.87 3.58
N LEU A 14 10.93 0.47 3.37
CA LEU A 14 11.75 0.97 2.27
C LEU A 14 11.12 0.67 0.90
N VAL A 15 10.65 -0.57 0.69
CA VAL A 15 10.00 -1.00 -0.56
C VAL A 15 8.72 -0.20 -0.81
N ILE A 16 7.89 0.01 0.20
CA ILE A 16 6.65 0.81 0.08
C ILE A 16 6.96 2.25 -0.31
N VAL A 17 7.92 2.89 0.37
CA VAL A 17 8.34 4.26 0.06
C VAL A 17 8.91 4.34 -1.35
N LEU A 18 9.70 3.34 -1.77
CA LEU A 18 10.28 3.31 -3.11
C LEU A 18 9.19 3.19 -4.19
N VAL A 19 8.19 2.34 -3.99
CA VAL A 19 7.05 2.18 -4.91
C VAL A 19 6.23 3.47 -4.96
N LEU A 20 5.88 4.06 -3.81
CA LEU A 20 5.13 5.31 -3.75
C LEU A 20 5.89 6.48 -4.36
N TRP A 21 7.20 6.55 -4.12
CA TRP A 21 8.06 7.58 -4.70
C TRP A 21 8.20 7.40 -6.21
N LEU A 22 8.29 6.16 -6.69
CA LEU A 22 8.32 5.87 -8.12
C LEU A 22 7.00 6.25 -8.77
N ILE A 23 5.85 5.93 -8.14
CA ILE A 23 4.53 6.36 -8.61
C ILE A 23 4.42 7.89 -8.56
N ALA A 24 4.88 8.57 -7.52
CA ALA A 24 4.76 10.04 -7.43
C ALA A 24 5.67 10.79 -8.41
N ARG A 25 6.82 10.21 -8.76
CA ARG A 25 7.83 10.83 -9.63
C ARG A 25 7.68 10.40 -11.09
N LEU A 26 7.03 9.27 -11.35
CA LEU A 26 6.50 8.97 -12.67
C LEU A 26 5.39 10.00 -12.94
N PRO A 27 5.37 10.64 -14.12
CA PRO A 27 4.22 11.42 -14.57
C PRO A 27 3.08 10.45 -14.92
N VAL A 28 2.56 9.77 -13.90
CA VAL A 28 1.34 8.97 -13.98
C VAL A 28 0.22 9.97 -14.19
N GLY A 29 -0.11 10.17 -15.47
CA GLY A 29 -1.22 11.01 -15.91
C GLY A 29 -2.50 10.66 -15.15
N GLY A 30 -3.47 11.57 -15.11
CA GLY A 30 -4.64 11.53 -14.22
C GLY A 30 -5.31 10.15 -14.07
N GLY A 31 -5.30 9.31 -15.10
CA GLY A 31 -5.79 7.93 -15.05
C GLY A 31 -5.04 7.00 -14.09
N ALA A 32 -3.71 7.05 -13.99
CA ALA A 32 -2.96 6.18 -13.08
C ALA A 32 -3.08 6.62 -11.61
N LYS A 33 -3.25 7.93 -11.34
CA LYS A 33 -3.66 8.43 -10.03
C LYS A 33 -5.06 7.92 -9.65
N GLN A 34 -5.97 7.88 -10.62
CA GLN A 34 -7.32 7.36 -10.44
C GLN A 34 -7.33 5.86 -10.15
N ILE A 35 -6.52 5.07 -10.86
CA ILE A 35 -6.34 3.64 -10.58
C ILE A 35 -5.80 3.42 -9.17
N ALA A 36 -4.78 4.17 -8.74
CA ALA A 36 -4.25 4.07 -7.37
C ALA A 36 -5.30 4.42 -6.31
N GLN A 37 -6.11 5.45 -6.55
CA GLN A 37 -7.17 5.87 -5.65
C GLN A 37 -8.29 4.82 -5.55
N VAL A 38 -8.65 4.19 -6.67
CA VAL A 38 -9.61 3.08 -6.72
C VAL A 38 -9.09 1.87 -5.95
N ILE A 39 -7.81 1.50 -6.12
CA ILE A 39 -7.19 0.39 -5.38
C ILE A 39 -7.23 0.64 -3.87
N VAL A 40 -6.90 1.85 -3.42
CA VAL A 40 -6.95 2.23 -1.99
C VAL A 40 -8.38 2.14 -1.44
N ILE A 41 -9.39 2.58 -2.20
CA ILE A 41 -10.81 2.48 -1.82
C ILE A 41 -11.23 1.02 -1.68
N ILE A 42 -10.88 0.15 -2.64
CA ILE A 42 -11.21 -1.27 -2.60
C ILE A 42 -10.57 -1.94 -1.37
N ILE A 43 -9.29 -1.65 -1.10
CA ILE A 43 -8.61 -2.18 0.10
C ILE A 43 -9.30 -1.69 1.37
N GLY A 44 -9.71 -0.42 1.42
CA GLY A 44 -10.47 0.15 2.54
C GLY A 44 -11.80 -0.59 2.77
N ILE A 45 -12.55 -0.86 1.71
CA ILE A 45 -13.80 -1.62 1.78
C ILE A 45 -13.53 -3.05 2.27
N ILE A 46 -12.55 -3.74 1.69
CA ILE A 46 -12.18 -5.10 2.12
C ILE A 46 -11.79 -5.12 3.60
N SER A 47 -11.04 -4.11 4.06
CA SER A 47 -10.66 -3.98 5.47
C SER A 47 -11.89 -3.78 6.37
N LEU A 48 -12.84 -2.92 5.98
CA LEU A 48 -14.10 -2.71 6.70
C LEU A 48 -14.97 -3.97 6.74
N LEU A 49 -15.03 -4.73 5.65
CA LEU A 49 -15.75 -6.00 5.59
C LEU A 49 -15.15 -7.04 6.54
N LYS A 50 -13.83 -7.05 6.76
CA LYS A 50 -13.21 -7.89 7.80
C LYS A 50 -13.63 -7.49 9.20
N TYR A 51 -13.80 -6.20 9.49
CA TYR A 51 -14.32 -5.75 10.80
C TYR A 51 -15.78 -6.13 11.03
N LEU A 52 -16.55 -6.31 9.96
CA LEU A 52 -17.95 -6.76 10.02
C LEU A 52 -18.09 -8.29 10.26
N ALA A 53 -16.98 -8.99 10.57
CA ALA A 53 -16.95 -10.44 10.81
C ALA A 53 -17.50 -11.29 9.65
N VAL A 54 -17.50 -10.73 8.43
CA VAL A 54 -17.89 -11.43 7.19
C VAL A 54 -16.76 -12.33 6.65
N PHE A 55 -15.61 -12.37 7.31
CA PHE A 55 -14.43 -13.15 6.92
C PHE A 55 -13.87 -13.97 8.08
#